data_AF-A0A197JTV8-F1
#
_entry.id   AF-A0A197JTV8-F1
#
_cell.length_a   1.000
_cell.length_b   1.000
_cell.length_c   1.000
_cell.angle_alpha   90.00
_cell.angle_beta   90.00
_cell.angle_gamma   90.00
#
_symmetry.space_group_name_H-M   'P 1'
#
loop_
_entity.id
_entity.type
_entity.pdbx_description
1 polymer ?
#
loop_
_entity_poly.entity_id
_entity_poly.type
_entity_poly.pdbx_seq_one_letter_code
_entity_poly.pdbx_strand_id
1 'polypeptide(L)'
;MSPTGPSTFGNRLTSLTLTGIRFSHEGFTHLLRSSPTLRKLALSKVAVIYYMKEFDIFRDSSVTSLRAPLAETCMPDPGSNWAPSLLHQFSRLEEWHLPAVDRSKNWGNDPEFRRELRQCCPRLKTLRFDPIDDTDKLSDLLIDSFIGPESCNFSAENLSNSLVLSLIYHVNTLTTIIITDKCTNAKAMRWLYLIPKSCSHLRVLSIRDLVLDMAIVKQHEWSCEDLTELHVRFEGLEDTQLIDGCIKEMCSRRQRPYRITPGDSISTQVSNHLLGFYRLTTISLGTKVYSLPSPFDE
;
A
#
# COMPACT_ATOMS: atom_id res chain seq x y z
N MET A 1 45.74 35.34 0.18
CA MET A 1 44.77 34.64 -0.68
C MET A 1 44.63 33.23 -0.15
N SER A 2 43.59 32.97 0.63
CA SER A 2 43.31 31.65 1.18
C SER A 2 42.79 30.74 0.05
N PRO A 3 43.23 29.47 -0.03
CA PRO A 3 42.71 28.56 -1.03
C PRO A 3 41.22 28.33 -0.75
N THR A 4 40.38 28.68 -1.71
CA THR A 4 38.99 28.23 -1.77
C THR A 4 39.01 26.71 -1.71
N GLY A 5 38.60 26.15 -0.55
CA GLY A 5 38.44 24.71 -0.38
C GLY A 5 37.54 24.15 -1.48
N PRO A 6 37.73 22.88 -1.88
CA PRO A 6 36.92 22.27 -2.93
C PRO A 6 35.46 22.42 -2.52
N SER A 7 34.72 23.23 -3.28
CA SER A 7 33.28 23.29 -3.20
C SER A 7 32.78 21.90 -3.56
N THR A 8 32.58 21.05 -2.57
CA THR A 8 31.84 19.81 -2.72
C THR A 8 30.44 20.23 -3.11
N PHE A 9 30.19 20.32 -4.42
CA PHE A 9 28.85 20.37 -4.97
C PHE A 9 28.18 19.06 -4.57
N GLY A 10 27.64 19.02 -3.35
CA GLY A 10 26.98 17.86 -2.80
C GLY A 10 25.83 17.52 -3.72
N ASN A 11 25.81 16.29 -4.26
CA ASN A 11 24.70 15.82 -5.06
C ASN A 11 23.42 15.92 -4.21
N ARG A 12 22.42 16.66 -4.70
CA ARG A 12 21.13 16.88 -4.05
C ARG A 12 20.00 16.06 -4.69
N LEU A 13 20.34 15.12 -5.58
CA LEU A 13 19.35 14.29 -6.25
C LEU A 13 18.64 13.40 -5.23
N THR A 14 17.37 13.66 -4.97
CA THR A 14 16.53 12.91 -4.02
C THR A 14 15.53 11.99 -4.71
N SER A 15 15.23 12.25 -5.98
CA SER A 15 14.30 11.48 -6.79
C SER A 15 14.82 11.36 -8.22
N LEU A 16 14.74 10.17 -8.80
CA LEU A 16 15.16 9.90 -10.17
C LEU A 16 14.16 8.96 -10.85
N THR A 17 13.79 9.29 -12.09
CA THR A 17 12.98 8.44 -12.96
C THR A 17 13.79 8.10 -14.20
N LEU A 18 13.88 6.81 -14.52
CA LEU A 18 14.61 6.29 -15.66
C LEU A 18 13.64 5.50 -16.53
N THR A 19 13.58 5.86 -17.82
CA THR A 19 12.63 5.23 -18.76
C THR A 19 13.33 4.82 -20.05
N GLY A 20 13.23 3.54 -20.42
CA GLY A 20 13.73 3.05 -21.71
C GLY A 20 15.26 3.05 -21.83
N ILE A 21 15.97 2.95 -20.71
CA ILE A 21 17.44 3.03 -20.66
C ILE A 21 18.03 1.64 -20.45
N ARG A 22 19.17 1.37 -21.09
CA ARG A 22 19.98 0.19 -20.81
C ARG A 22 21.24 0.61 -20.06
N PHE A 23 21.51 -0.04 -18.94
CA PHE A 23 22.72 0.18 -18.14
C PHE A 23 23.60 -1.05 -18.18
N SER A 24 24.91 -0.88 -18.07
CA SER A 24 25.75 -1.93 -17.50
C SER A 24 25.47 -2.04 -15.99
N HIS A 25 25.68 -3.21 -15.39
CA HIS A 25 25.56 -3.34 -13.93
C HIS A 25 26.45 -2.34 -13.18
N GLU A 26 27.67 -2.12 -13.69
CA GLU A 26 28.61 -1.13 -13.16
C GLU A 26 28.07 0.30 -13.30
N GLY A 27 27.54 0.67 -14.47
CA GLY A 27 27.01 2.01 -14.70
C GLY A 27 25.82 2.35 -13.80
N PHE A 28 24.92 1.38 -13.60
CA PHE A 28 23.81 1.53 -12.66
C PHE A 28 24.30 1.65 -11.21
N THR A 29 25.26 0.82 -10.81
CA THR A 29 25.88 0.87 -9.48
C THR A 29 26.58 2.21 -9.24
N HIS A 30 27.34 2.71 -10.21
CA HIS A 30 28.02 3.99 -10.14
C HIS A 30 27.04 5.16 -10.00
N LEU A 31 25.91 5.11 -10.71
CA LEU A 31 24.82 6.09 -10.58
C LEU A 31 24.29 6.15 -9.13
N LEU A 32 24.03 4.99 -8.52
CA LEU A 32 23.57 4.94 -7.13
C LEU A 32 24.64 5.42 -6.15
N ARG A 33 25.90 5.00 -6.31
CA ARG A 33 27.04 5.45 -5.47
C ARG A 33 27.25 6.97 -5.55
N SER A 34 27.12 7.53 -6.74
CA SER A 34 27.28 8.97 -6.98
C SER A 34 26.10 9.79 -6.45
N SER A 35 25.01 9.14 -6.04
CA SER A 35 23.75 9.79 -5.62
C SER A 35 23.33 9.38 -4.21
N PRO A 36 24.13 9.66 -3.16
CA PRO A 36 23.89 9.20 -1.79
C PRO A 36 22.64 9.81 -1.12
N THR A 37 22.05 10.84 -1.73
CA THR A 37 20.80 11.46 -1.27
C THR A 37 19.56 10.89 -1.96
N LEU A 38 19.71 9.99 -2.93
CA LEU A 38 18.62 9.47 -3.74
C LEU A 38 17.71 8.57 -2.87
N ARG A 39 16.48 9.01 -2.63
CA ARG A 39 15.48 8.30 -1.82
C ARG A 39 14.44 7.60 -2.67
N LYS A 40 14.05 8.21 -3.79
CA LYS A 40 12.99 7.73 -4.67
C LYS A 40 13.57 7.35 -6.03
N LEU A 41 13.34 6.12 -6.46
CA LEU A 41 13.77 5.64 -7.77
C LEU A 41 12.59 5.05 -8.51
N ALA A 42 12.37 5.51 -9.74
CA ALA A 42 11.38 4.93 -10.64
C ALA A 42 12.09 4.36 -11.87
N LEU A 43 11.84 3.09 -12.16
CA LEU A 43 12.38 2.36 -13.30
C LEU A 43 11.21 1.92 -14.19
N SER A 44 11.32 2.21 -15.48
CA SER A 44 10.36 1.74 -16.48
C SER A 44 11.06 1.40 -17.78
N LYS A 45 10.87 0.20 -18.30
CA LYS A 45 11.59 -0.32 -19.46
C LYS A 45 13.10 -0.19 -19.30
N VAL A 46 13.61 -0.34 -18.07
CA VAL A 46 15.04 -0.31 -17.79
C VAL A 46 15.58 -1.73 -17.80
N ALA A 47 16.69 -1.95 -18.51
CA ALA A 47 17.40 -3.22 -18.52
C ALA A 47 18.83 -3.02 -18.05
N VAL A 48 19.31 -3.90 -17.17
CA VAL A 48 20.70 -3.89 -16.72
C VAL A 48 21.41 -5.09 -17.36
N ILE A 49 22.20 -4.80 -18.37
CA ILE A 49 22.89 -5.77 -19.22
C ILE A 49 24.35 -5.92 -18.76
N TYR A 50 25.01 -7.00 -19.20
CA TYR A 50 26.45 -7.25 -18.98
C TYR A 50 26.86 -7.26 -17.50
N TYR A 51 26.55 -8.35 -16.81
CA TYR A 51 27.08 -8.61 -15.48
C TYR A 51 28.49 -9.21 -15.56
N MET A 52 29.44 -8.58 -14.86
CA MET A 52 30.78 -9.12 -14.63
C MET A 52 30.89 -9.46 -13.13
N LYS A 53 31.17 -10.74 -12.84
CA LYS A 53 31.23 -11.30 -11.48
C LYS A 53 32.29 -10.64 -10.58
N GLU A 54 33.24 -9.95 -11.17
CA GLU A 54 34.38 -9.31 -10.51
C GLU A 54 34.00 -8.01 -9.78
N PHE A 55 32.82 -7.45 -10.02
CA PHE A 55 32.40 -6.21 -9.36
C PHE A 55 31.71 -6.47 -8.02
N ASP A 56 32.15 -5.73 -7.00
CA ASP A 56 31.51 -5.72 -5.69
C ASP A 56 30.02 -5.36 -5.78
N ILE A 57 29.19 -6.19 -5.14
CA ILE A 57 27.75 -5.93 -4.98
C ILE A 57 27.60 -4.74 -4.03
N PHE A 58 27.33 -3.57 -4.59
CA PHE A 58 26.96 -2.40 -3.80
C PHE A 58 25.61 -2.62 -3.11
N ARG A 59 25.55 -2.53 -1.78
CA ARG A 59 24.33 -2.79 -0.99
C ARG A 59 23.77 -1.58 -0.25
N ASP A 60 24.50 -0.46 -0.27
CA ASP A 60 24.24 0.70 0.59
C ASP A 60 23.53 1.84 -0.16
N SER A 61 22.57 1.50 -1.03
CA SER A 61 21.73 2.53 -1.64
C SER A 61 20.92 3.26 -0.57
N SER A 62 20.80 4.57 -0.74
CA SER A 62 19.96 5.44 0.07
C SER A 62 18.48 5.35 -0.27
N VAL A 63 18.11 4.59 -1.31
CA VAL A 63 16.75 4.45 -1.84
C VAL A 63 15.86 3.77 -0.81
N THR A 64 14.75 4.44 -0.46
CA THR A 64 13.71 3.94 0.44
C THR A 64 12.38 3.70 -0.26
N SER A 65 12.19 4.25 -1.47
CA SER A 65 10.99 4.09 -2.27
C SER A 65 11.36 3.73 -3.71
N LEU A 66 10.83 2.60 -4.20
CA LEU A 66 11.07 2.08 -5.54
C LEU A 66 9.75 1.96 -6.28
N ARG A 67 9.68 2.49 -7.50
CA ARG A 67 8.62 2.19 -8.46
C ARG A 67 9.22 1.44 -9.63
N ALA A 68 9.03 0.13 -9.70
CA ALA A 68 9.60 -0.69 -10.77
C ALA A 68 8.83 -2.02 -10.87
N PRO A 69 8.62 -2.56 -12.08
CA PRO A 69 8.10 -3.91 -12.23
C PRO A 69 9.05 -4.95 -11.60
N LEU A 70 8.49 -6.11 -11.20
CA LEU A 70 9.31 -7.24 -10.75
C LEU A 70 10.29 -7.70 -11.83
N ALA A 71 9.89 -7.57 -13.11
CA ALA A 71 10.76 -7.93 -14.22
C ALA A 71 12.06 -7.11 -14.24
N GLU A 72 11.97 -5.82 -13.99
CA GLU A 72 13.13 -4.93 -14.13
C GLU A 72 14.09 -5.02 -12.94
N THR A 73 13.59 -5.51 -11.80
CA THR A 73 14.32 -5.56 -10.54
C THR A 73 14.95 -6.93 -10.28
N CYS A 74 14.23 -8.02 -10.53
CA CYS A 74 14.62 -9.35 -10.04
C CYS A 74 15.42 -10.21 -11.02
N MET A 75 15.50 -9.84 -12.30
CA MET A 75 16.33 -10.56 -13.29
C MET A 75 16.78 -9.54 -14.33
N PRO A 76 17.97 -8.96 -14.17
CA PRO A 76 18.40 -7.93 -15.09
C PRO A 76 18.79 -8.47 -16.48
N ASP A 77 19.05 -9.78 -16.64
CA ASP A 77 19.40 -10.40 -17.93
C ASP A 77 19.06 -11.92 -17.97
N PRO A 78 18.34 -12.46 -18.98
CA PRO A 78 18.12 -13.90 -19.16
C PRO A 78 19.29 -14.67 -19.82
N GLY A 79 20.45 -14.05 -20.04
CA GLY A 79 21.65 -14.67 -20.63
C GLY A 79 22.32 -15.79 -19.81
N SER A 80 23.40 -16.36 -20.33
CA SER A 80 24.11 -17.54 -19.77
C SER A 80 24.79 -17.30 -18.42
N ASN A 81 24.93 -16.05 -17.97
CA ASN A 81 25.43 -15.66 -16.66
C ASN A 81 24.39 -14.75 -15.99
N TRP A 82 23.50 -15.34 -15.20
CA TRP A 82 22.42 -14.59 -14.54
C TRP A 82 23.03 -13.49 -13.66
N ALA A 83 22.69 -12.24 -13.98
CA ALA A 83 23.02 -11.11 -13.13
C ALA A 83 22.26 -11.25 -11.80
N PRO A 84 22.88 -10.93 -10.65
CA PRO A 84 22.18 -10.89 -9.39
C PRO A 84 21.05 -9.85 -9.45
N SER A 85 20.01 -10.07 -8.65
CA SER A 85 18.88 -9.14 -8.53
C SER A 85 19.36 -7.74 -8.14
N LEU A 86 18.71 -6.71 -8.69
CA LEU A 86 18.94 -5.33 -8.25
C LEU A 86 18.50 -5.11 -6.81
N LEU A 87 17.67 -6.01 -6.25
CA LEU A 87 17.22 -5.95 -4.86
C LEU A 87 18.38 -5.93 -3.87
N HIS A 88 19.51 -6.57 -4.17
CA HIS A 88 20.69 -6.51 -3.33
C HIS A 88 21.19 -5.08 -3.07
N GLN A 89 20.88 -4.15 -3.96
CA GLN A 89 21.28 -2.75 -3.85
C GLN A 89 20.35 -1.95 -2.94
N PHE A 90 19.15 -2.45 -2.60
CA PHE A 90 18.09 -1.71 -1.93
C PHE A 90 17.81 -2.19 -0.49
N SER A 91 18.86 -2.35 0.32
CA SER A 91 18.76 -2.78 1.73
C SER A 91 17.91 -1.89 2.64
N ARG A 92 17.66 -0.64 2.22
CA ARG A 92 16.86 0.35 2.94
C ARG A 92 15.47 0.56 2.35
N LEU A 93 15.03 -0.31 1.44
CA LEU A 93 13.73 -0.19 0.80
C LEU A 93 12.61 -0.35 1.84
N GLU A 94 11.72 0.65 1.92
CA GLU A 94 10.58 0.72 2.83
C GLU A 94 9.26 0.65 2.06
N GLU A 95 9.23 1.21 0.86
CA GLU A 95 8.08 1.26 -0.03
C GLU A 95 8.42 0.71 -1.42
N TRP A 96 7.56 -0.16 -1.94
CA TRP A 96 7.64 -0.62 -3.32
C TRP A 96 6.30 -0.48 -4.04
N HIS A 97 6.30 0.33 -5.09
CA HIS A 97 5.24 0.43 -6.07
C HIS A 97 5.52 -0.47 -7.28
N LEU A 98 4.67 -1.47 -7.45
CA LEU A 98 4.70 -2.49 -8.49
C LEU A 98 3.67 -2.13 -9.58
N PRO A 99 4.10 -1.48 -10.69
CA PRO A 99 3.21 -1.13 -11.79
C PRO A 99 2.76 -2.34 -12.61
N ALA A 100 3.51 -3.44 -12.52
CA ALA A 100 3.17 -4.71 -13.13
C ALA A 100 3.79 -5.86 -12.32
N VAL A 101 3.08 -6.98 -12.33
CA VAL A 101 3.54 -8.28 -11.82
C VAL A 101 3.85 -9.17 -13.03
N ASP A 102 4.57 -8.57 -13.98
CA ASP A 102 4.83 -9.09 -15.31
C ASP A 102 6.04 -10.02 -15.30
N ARG A 103 5.93 -11.23 -14.73
CA ARG A 103 6.97 -12.26 -14.91
C ARG A 103 6.53 -13.72 -14.86
N SER A 104 7.49 -14.60 -15.17
CA SER A 104 7.32 -15.99 -15.65
C SER A 104 6.47 -16.88 -14.71
N LYS A 105 5.88 -17.92 -15.29
CA LYS A 105 4.80 -18.76 -14.74
C LYS A 105 5.03 -19.42 -13.36
N ASN A 106 6.20 -19.29 -12.72
CA ASN A 106 6.62 -20.21 -11.63
C ASN A 106 7.06 -19.53 -10.31
N TRP A 107 6.95 -18.21 -10.18
CA TRP A 107 7.58 -17.46 -9.10
C TRP A 107 6.92 -17.56 -7.71
N GLY A 108 5.59 -17.69 -7.61
CA GLY A 108 4.90 -17.84 -6.31
C GLY A 108 5.44 -19.03 -5.51
N ASN A 109 5.94 -20.04 -6.23
CA ASN A 109 6.53 -21.24 -5.66
C ASN A 109 8.06 -21.24 -5.62
N ASP A 110 8.76 -20.16 -6.03
CA ASP A 110 10.22 -20.12 -6.02
C ASP A 110 10.74 -19.79 -4.60
N PRO A 111 11.27 -20.76 -3.84
CA PRO A 111 11.80 -20.49 -2.50
C PRO A 111 13.03 -19.58 -2.52
N GLU A 112 13.77 -19.53 -3.62
CA GLU A 112 15.00 -18.75 -3.71
C GLU A 112 14.68 -17.26 -3.84
N PHE A 113 13.71 -16.90 -4.68
CA PHE A 113 13.23 -15.53 -4.79
C PHE A 113 12.73 -14.99 -3.44
N ARG A 114 11.93 -15.80 -2.73
CA ARG A 114 11.41 -15.42 -1.40
C ARG A 114 12.54 -15.18 -0.42
N ARG A 115 13.51 -16.08 -0.37
CA ARG A 115 14.70 -15.92 0.47
C ARG A 115 15.48 -14.65 0.12
N GLU A 116 15.67 -14.39 -1.17
CA GLU A 116 16.39 -13.21 -1.66
C GLU A 116 15.67 -11.92 -1.25
N LEU A 117 14.37 -11.80 -1.51
CA LEU A 117 13.59 -10.61 -1.16
C LEU A 117 13.67 -10.30 0.35
N ARG A 118 13.56 -11.34 1.18
CA ARG A 118 13.65 -11.23 2.65
C ARG A 118 15.02 -10.77 3.12
N GLN A 119 16.08 -11.27 2.48
CA GLN A 119 17.45 -10.89 2.81
C GLN A 119 17.80 -9.49 2.31
N CYS A 120 17.30 -9.12 1.14
CA CYS A 120 17.67 -7.88 0.46
C CYS A 120 16.82 -6.69 0.88
N CYS A 121 15.56 -6.89 1.21
CA CYS A 121 14.61 -5.81 1.52
C CYS A 121 13.91 -6.04 2.88
N PRO A 122 14.66 -6.18 4.00
CA PRO A 122 14.08 -6.53 5.31
C PRO A 122 13.18 -5.43 5.90
N ARG A 123 13.24 -4.20 5.36
CA ARG A 123 12.46 -3.04 5.81
C ARG A 123 11.23 -2.76 4.96
N LEU A 124 10.97 -3.57 3.94
CA LEU A 124 9.86 -3.33 3.03
C LEU A 124 8.53 -3.58 3.75
N LYS A 125 7.78 -2.50 4.00
CA LYS A 125 6.52 -2.52 4.75
C LYS A 125 5.33 -1.98 3.97
N THR A 126 5.58 -1.14 2.97
CA THR A 126 4.55 -0.52 2.15
C THR A 126 4.58 -1.07 0.73
N LEU A 127 3.47 -1.63 0.29
CA LEU A 127 3.29 -2.18 -1.05
C LEU A 127 2.21 -1.42 -1.79
N ARG A 128 2.49 -1.06 -3.04
CA ARG A 128 1.52 -0.42 -3.92
C ARG A 128 1.44 -1.18 -5.24
N PHE A 129 0.23 -1.36 -5.75
CA PHE A 129 -0.01 -2.11 -6.97
C PHE A 129 -0.86 -1.28 -7.93
N ASP A 130 -0.40 -1.11 -9.17
CA ASP A 130 -1.27 -0.62 -10.26
C ASP A 130 -2.28 -1.72 -10.62
N PRO A 131 -3.30 -1.44 -11.47
CA PRO A 131 -4.19 -2.48 -11.98
C PRO A 131 -3.43 -3.63 -12.64
N ILE A 132 -3.76 -4.87 -12.28
CA ILE A 132 -3.10 -6.11 -12.69
C ILE A 132 -4.17 -7.11 -13.16
N ASP A 133 -3.97 -7.69 -14.34
CA ASP A 133 -4.91 -8.65 -14.94
C ASP A 133 -5.01 -9.97 -14.14
N ASP A 134 -3.91 -10.39 -13.51
CA ASP A 134 -3.78 -11.68 -12.80
C ASP A 134 -3.68 -11.47 -11.28
N THR A 135 -4.86 -11.32 -10.66
CA THR A 135 -4.98 -11.09 -9.21
C THR A 135 -4.57 -12.29 -8.35
N ASP A 136 -4.57 -13.51 -8.91
CA ASP A 136 -4.12 -14.71 -8.20
C ASP A 136 -2.60 -14.70 -8.04
N LYS A 137 -1.84 -14.30 -9.06
CA LYS A 137 -0.39 -14.07 -8.90
C LYS A 137 -0.07 -13.00 -7.87
N LEU A 138 -0.86 -11.94 -7.81
CA LEU A 138 -0.71 -10.89 -6.80
C LEU A 138 -0.98 -11.43 -5.39
N SER A 139 -1.99 -12.28 -5.24
CA SER A 139 -2.31 -12.99 -4.00
C SER A 139 -1.14 -13.86 -3.54
N ASP A 140 -0.63 -14.73 -4.41
CA ASP A 140 0.51 -15.60 -4.12
C ASP A 140 1.75 -14.80 -3.71
N LEU A 141 2.05 -13.71 -4.44
CA LEU A 141 3.13 -12.80 -4.09
C LEU A 141 3.01 -12.28 -2.66
N LEU A 142 1.81 -11.79 -2.30
CA LEU A 142 1.54 -11.19 -1.01
C LEU A 142 1.75 -12.19 0.11
N ILE A 143 1.21 -13.41 -0.03
CA ILE A 143 1.31 -14.45 0.99
C ILE A 143 2.75 -14.93 1.14
N ASP A 144 3.42 -15.23 0.02
CA ASP A 144 4.64 -16.01 0.07
C ASP A 144 5.91 -15.16 0.20
N SER A 145 5.93 -13.97 -0.41
CA SER A 145 7.18 -13.23 -0.62
C SER A 145 7.43 -12.17 0.44
N PHE A 146 6.40 -11.41 0.85
CA PHE A 146 6.56 -10.28 1.76
C PHE A 146 6.41 -10.69 3.23
N ILE A 147 7.34 -10.24 4.09
CA ILE A 147 7.27 -10.51 5.54
C ILE A 147 6.57 -9.34 6.24
N GLY A 148 5.34 -9.58 6.66
CA GLY A 148 4.60 -8.68 7.53
C GLY A 148 4.45 -7.28 6.94
N PRO A 149 3.82 -7.15 5.76
CA PRO A 149 3.45 -5.84 5.21
C PRO A 149 2.56 -5.10 6.21
N GLU A 150 2.77 -3.80 6.34
CA GLU A 150 2.01 -2.91 7.21
C GLU A 150 0.99 -2.08 6.41
N SER A 151 1.32 -1.78 5.16
CA SER A 151 0.47 -0.99 4.28
C SER A 151 0.36 -1.61 2.89
N CYS A 152 -0.86 -1.81 2.42
CA CYS A 152 -1.16 -2.23 1.05
C CYS A 152 -2.05 -1.20 0.35
N ASN A 153 -1.65 -0.78 -0.84
CA ASN A 153 -2.44 0.07 -1.73
C ASN A 153 -2.64 -0.63 -3.07
N PHE A 154 -3.87 -0.74 -3.55
CA PHE A 154 -4.17 -1.37 -4.84
C PHE A 154 -5.43 -0.79 -5.46
N SER A 155 -5.54 -0.91 -6.78
CA SER A 155 -6.78 -0.58 -7.49
C SER A 155 -7.90 -1.53 -7.14
N ALA A 156 -9.14 -1.04 -7.13
CA ALA A 156 -10.34 -1.83 -6.92
C ALA A 156 -10.54 -2.90 -8.02
N GLU A 157 -9.91 -2.72 -9.19
CA GLU A 157 -9.86 -3.74 -10.24
C GLU A 157 -9.08 -4.99 -9.80
N ASN A 158 -8.13 -4.84 -8.87
CA ASN A 158 -7.36 -5.96 -8.31
C ASN A 158 -8.15 -6.72 -7.24
N LEU A 159 -9.31 -6.23 -6.81
CA LEU A 159 -10.06 -6.82 -5.72
C LEU A 159 -10.67 -8.17 -6.13
N SER A 160 -10.01 -9.24 -5.71
CA SER A 160 -10.46 -10.62 -5.86
C SER A 160 -10.61 -11.31 -4.50
N ASN A 161 -11.26 -12.48 -4.46
CA ASN A 161 -11.38 -13.26 -3.24
C ASN A 161 -9.99 -13.69 -2.73
N SER A 162 -9.10 -14.09 -3.65
CA SER A 162 -7.72 -14.49 -3.35
C SER A 162 -6.92 -13.35 -2.75
N LEU A 163 -7.05 -12.14 -3.31
CA LEU A 163 -6.41 -10.95 -2.75
C LEU A 163 -6.93 -10.62 -1.34
N VAL A 164 -8.24 -10.65 -1.11
CA VAL A 164 -8.81 -10.39 0.23
C VAL A 164 -8.29 -11.40 1.25
N LEU A 165 -8.28 -12.69 0.90
CA LEU A 165 -7.74 -13.74 1.78
C LEU A 165 -6.25 -13.53 2.06
N SER A 166 -5.48 -13.07 1.08
CA SER A 166 -4.07 -12.72 1.24
C SER A 166 -3.85 -11.55 2.19
N LEU A 167 -4.73 -10.55 2.16
CA LEU A 167 -4.69 -9.46 3.14
C LEU A 167 -5.00 -9.99 4.55
N ILE A 168 -6.03 -10.82 4.68
CA ILE A 168 -6.41 -11.44 5.96
C ILE A 168 -5.27 -12.33 6.50
N TYR A 169 -4.50 -12.98 5.64
CA TYR A 169 -3.31 -13.73 6.07
C TYR A 169 -2.30 -12.86 6.85
N HIS A 170 -2.21 -11.57 6.51
CA HIS A 170 -1.37 -10.57 7.18
C HIS A 170 -2.11 -9.76 8.25
N VAL A 171 -3.19 -10.31 8.81
CA VAL A 171 -4.01 -9.70 9.88
C VAL A 171 -3.19 -9.11 11.04
N ASN A 172 -2.09 -9.75 11.42
CA ASN A 172 -1.28 -9.35 12.57
C ASN A 172 -0.35 -8.16 12.28
N THR A 173 -0.12 -7.81 11.02
CA THR A 173 0.83 -6.75 10.64
C THR A 173 0.19 -5.62 9.85
N LEU A 174 -0.88 -5.89 9.09
CA LEU A 174 -1.53 -4.88 8.28
C LEU A 174 -2.25 -3.84 9.15
N THR A 175 -1.76 -2.61 9.07
CA THR A 175 -2.35 -1.43 9.71
C THR A 175 -3.05 -0.50 8.71
N THR A 176 -2.74 -0.62 7.41
CA THR A 176 -3.26 0.28 6.37
C THR A 176 -3.66 -0.48 5.12
N ILE A 177 -4.91 -0.29 4.70
CA ILE A 177 -5.43 -0.79 3.42
C ILE A 177 -6.06 0.38 2.68
N ILE A 178 -5.57 0.64 1.47
CA ILE A 178 -6.08 1.68 0.58
C ILE A 178 -6.49 1.00 -0.73
N ILE A 179 -7.74 1.19 -1.11
CA ILE A 179 -8.30 0.75 -2.38
C ILE A 179 -8.65 2.00 -3.18
N THR A 180 -8.04 2.13 -4.36
CA THR A 180 -8.28 3.25 -5.29
C THR A 180 -9.20 2.82 -6.42
N ASP A 181 -9.74 3.77 -7.18
CA ASP A 181 -10.55 3.54 -8.37
C ASP A 181 -11.92 2.91 -8.09
N LYS A 182 -12.84 3.09 -9.04
CA LYS A 182 -14.22 2.62 -8.89
C LYS A 182 -14.29 1.12 -9.14
N CYS A 183 -14.89 0.36 -8.22
CA CYS A 183 -15.28 -1.01 -8.50
C CYS A 183 -16.68 -1.03 -9.13
N THR A 184 -16.79 -1.61 -10.33
CA THR A 184 -18.07 -1.87 -10.97
C THR A 184 -18.62 -3.26 -10.65
N ASN A 185 -17.84 -4.11 -9.95
CA ASN A 185 -18.14 -5.52 -9.76
C ASN A 185 -18.74 -5.81 -8.38
N ALA A 186 -20.05 -6.00 -8.31
CA ALA A 186 -20.78 -6.37 -7.09
C ALA A 186 -20.25 -7.65 -6.41
N LYS A 187 -19.60 -8.57 -7.14
CA LYS A 187 -19.01 -9.79 -6.55
C LYS A 187 -17.77 -9.48 -5.72
N ALA A 188 -16.96 -8.51 -6.12
CA ALA A 188 -15.74 -8.12 -5.40
C ALA A 188 -16.08 -7.52 -4.01
N MET A 189 -17.24 -6.86 -3.90
CA MET A 189 -17.72 -6.28 -2.66
C MET A 189 -18.03 -7.33 -1.58
N ARG A 190 -18.48 -8.54 -1.95
CA ARG A 190 -18.93 -9.55 -0.96
C ARG A 190 -17.83 -9.94 0.03
N TRP A 191 -16.58 -9.97 -0.41
CA TRP A 191 -15.45 -10.38 0.42
C TRP A 191 -14.81 -9.20 1.15
N LEU A 192 -14.97 -7.98 0.63
CA LEU A 192 -14.42 -6.77 1.24
C LEU A 192 -14.86 -6.62 2.70
N TYR A 193 -16.09 -7.02 3.03
CA TYR A 193 -16.62 -6.97 4.40
C TYR A 193 -15.86 -7.88 5.39
N LEU A 194 -15.08 -8.85 4.91
CA LEU A 194 -14.23 -9.69 5.77
C LEU A 194 -12.99 -8.95 6.29
N ILE A 195 -12.49 -7.95 5.55
CA ILE A 195 -11.30 -7.18 5.96
C ILE A 195 -11.54 -6.52 7.32
N PRO A 196 -12.57 -5.66 7.50
CA PRO A 196 -12.78 -4.99 8.77
C PRO A 196 -13.34 -5.91 9.87
N LYS A 197 -13.71 -7.15 9.53
CA LYS A 197 -14.07 -8.17 10.52
C LYS A 197 -12.85 -8.94 11.03
N SER A 198 -11.85 -9.13 10.17
CA SER A 198 -10.70 -9.99 10.48
C SER A 198 -9.49 -9.19 10.94
N CYS A 199 -9.31 -7.97 10.44
CA CYS A 199 -8.14 -7.14 10.70
C CYS A 199 -8.35 -6.22 11.92
N SER A 200 -8.17 -6.76 13.13
CA SER A 200 -8.35 -6.02 14.39
C SER A 200 -7.38 -4.84 14.56
N HIS A 201 -6.15 -4.97 14.03
CA HIS A 201 -5.09 -3.95 14.09
C HIS A 201 -5.13 -2.93 12.95
N LEU A 202 -6.14 -3.02 12.07
CA LEU A 202 -6.28 -2.09 10.96
C LEU A 202 -6.60 -0.69 11.49
N ARG A 203 -5.70 0.26 11.24
CA ARG A 203 -5.82 1.67 11.66
C ARG A 203 -6.44 2.53 10.56
N VAL A 204 -6.11 2.24 9.31
CA VAL A 204 -6.55 3.00 8.14
C VAL A 204 -7.21 2.07 7.15
N LEU A 205 -8.49 2.30 6.88
CA LEU A 205 -9.23 1.66 5.79
C LEU A 205 -9.76 2.74 4.84
N SER A 206 -9.26 2.77 3.62
CA SER A 206 -9.72 3.72 2.59
C SER A 206 -10.28 2.98 1.40
N ILE A 207 -11.58 3.13 1.16
CA ILE A 207 -12.34 2.57 0.04
C ILE A 207 -13.27 3.65 -0.55
N ARG A 208 -12.68 4.83 -0.84
CA ARG A 208 -13.39 6.07 -1.19
C ARG A 208 -14.29 5.96 -2.41
N ASP A 209 -13.91 5.12 -3.36
CA ASP A 209 -14.62 4.99 -4.63
C ASP A 209 -15.66 3.87 -4.62
N LEU A 210 -15.83 3.19 -3.47
CA LEU A 210 -16.81 2.13 -3.26
C LEU A 210 -18.02 2.67 -2.48
N VAL A 211 -19.22 2.40 -3.00
CA VAL A 211 -20.49 2.70 -2.33
C VAL A 211 -20.98 1.45 -1.62
N LEU A 212 -21.12 1.53 -0.30
CA LEU A 212 -21.52 0.42 0.57
C LEU A 212 -23.01 0.47 0.88
N ASP A 213 -23.65 -0.70 0.86
CA ASP A 213 -25.01 -0.86 1.40
C ASP A 213 -24.93 -1.09 2.92
N MET A 214 -25.57 -0.22 3.69
CA MET A 214 -25.62 -0.28 5.14
C MET A 214 -26.28 -1.56 5.66
N ALA A 215 -27.23 -2.15 4.94
CA ALA A 215 -27.84 -3.43 5.30
C ALA A 215 -26.80 -4.56 5.25
N ILE A 216 -25.96 -4.59 4.22
CA ILE A 216 -24.88 -5.57 4.08
C ILE A 216 -23.79 -5.34 5.13
N VAL A 217 -23.41 -4.09 5.39
CA VAL A 217 -22.43 -3.74 6.43
C VAL A 217 -22.90 -4.21 7.81
N LYS A 218 -24.18 -4.01 8.15
CA LYS A 218 -24.78 -4.50 9.40
C LYS A 218 -24.76 -6.03 9.49
N GLN A 219 -25.09 -6.72 8.40
CA GLN A 219 -25.10 -8.18 8.35
C GLN A 219 -23.70 -8.78 8.65
N HIS A 220 -22.62 -8.09 8.30
CA HIS A 220 -21.26 -8.61 8.42
C HIS A 220 -20.52 -8.17 9.70
N GLU A 221 -21.12 -7.30 10.53
CA GLU A 221 -20.61 -6.92 11.85
C GLU A 221 -19.15 -6.42 11.83
N TRP A 222 -18.88 -5.34 11.10
CA TRP A 222 -17.53 -4.77 11.07
C TRP A 222 -17.02 -4.45 12.48
N SER A 223 -15.77 -4.85 12.73
CA SER A 223 -15.16 -4.83 14.07
C SER A 223 -13.64 -4.66 13.95
N CYS A 224 -13.21 -3.43 13.66
CA CYS A 224 -11.81 -3.02 13.74
C CYS A 224 -11.58 -2.22 15.01
N GLU A 225 -10.90 -2.82 15.98
CA GLU A 225 -10.67 -2.18 17.28
C GLU A 225 -9.75 -0.95 17.18
N ASP A 226 -8.70 -1.06 16.36
CA ASP A 226 -7.67 -0.04 16.22
C ASP A 226 -7.96 1.00 15.13
N LEU A 227 -9.16 0.99 14.52
CA LEU A 227 -9.48 1.85 13.37
C LEU A 227 -9.54 3.33 13.77
N THR A 228 -8.59 4.11 13.26
CA THR A 228 -8.49 5.56 13.48
C THR A 228 -8.94 6.37 12.27
N GLU A 229 -8.79 5.82 11.05
CA GLU A 229 -9.17 6.49 9.82
C GLU A 229 -10.03 5.60 8.92
N LEU A 230 -11.19 6.11 8.51
CA LEU A 230 -12.11 5.41 7.62
C LEU A 230 -12.55 6.32 6.47
N HIS A 231 -12.28 5.91 5.24
CA HIS A 231 -12.76 6.62 4.06
C HIS A 231 -13.70 5.73 3.24
N VAL A 232 -14.99 6.05 3.23
CA VAL A 232 -16.05 5.18 2.69
C VAL A 232 -17.16 6.03 2.06
N ARG A 233 -18.03 5.39 1.27
CA ARG A 233 -19.31 5.96 0.85
C ARG A 233 -20.42 4.98 1.19
N PHE A 234 -21.60 5.49 1.51
CA PHE A 234 -22.79 4.68 1.76
C PHE A 234 -23.89 5.05 0.77
N GLU A 235 -24.63 4.05 0.31
CA GLU A 235 -25.79 4.23 -0.56
C GLU A 235 -26.87 5.04 0.17
N GLY A 236 -27.38 6.09 -0.47
CA GLY A 236 -28.36 7.01 0.10
C GLY A 236 -27.78 8.10 0.99
N LEU A 237 -26.45 8.14 1.18
CA LEU A 237 -25.74 9.18 1.93
C LEU A 237 -24.75 9.96 1.02
N GLU A 238 -25.25 10.45 -0.11
CA GLU A 238 -24.44 11.23 -1.07
C GLU A 238 -24.63 12.74 -0.94
N ASP A 239 -25.77 13.18 -0.39
CA ASP A 239 -26.07 14.60 -0.22
C ASP A 239 -25.21 15.22 0.89
N THR A 240 -24.65 16.40 0.61
CA THR A 240 -23.73 17.07 1.55
C THR A 240 -24.43 17.47 2.85
N GLN A 241 -25.72 17.84 2.80
CA GLN A 241 -26.46 18.20 4.02
C GLN A 241 -26.75 16.96 4.86
N LEU A 242 -27.04 15.82 4.24
CA LEU A 242 -27.18 14.54 4.95
C LEU A 242 -25.87 14.10 5.60
N ILE A 243 -24.75 14.22 4.89
CA ILE A 243 -23.41 13.92 5.41
C ILE A 243 -23.08 14.84 6.60
N ASP A 244 -23.21 16.16 6.44
CA ASP A 244 -22.90 17.12 7.49
C ASP A 244 -23.82 16.92 8.71
N GLY A 245 -25.09 16.56 8.49
CA GLY A 245 -26.02 16.15 9.54
C GLY A 245 -25.58 14.89 10.29
N CYS A 246 -25.15 13.86 9.56
CA CYS A 246 -24.61 12.61 10.13
C CYS A 246 -23.37 12.89 11.01
N ILE A 247 -22.40 13.66 10.50
CA ILE A 247 -21.18 14.01 11.22
C ILE A 247 -21.50 14.84 12.47
N LYS A 248 -22.40 15.83 12.36
CA LYS A 248 -22.83 16.64 13.50
C LYS A 248 -23.49 15.78 14.58
N GLU A 249 -24.33 14.82 14.20
CA GLU A 249 -24.94 13.87 15.13
C GLU A 249 -23.87 13.04 15.85
N MET A 250 -22.92 12.46 15.09
CA MET A 250 -21.81 11.68 15.66
C MET A 250 -21.00 12.48 16.67
N CYS A 251 -20.56 13.69 16.31
CA CYS A 251 -19.77 14.55 17.19
C CYS A 251 -20.53 14.88 18.48
N SER A 252 -21.83 15.21 18.37
CA SER A 252 -22.68 15.52 19.53
C SER A 252 -22.86 14.32 20.46
N ARG A 253 -22.93 13.10 19.90
CA ARG A 253 -23.13 11.86 20.67
C ARG A 253 -21.86 11.36 21.33
N ARG A 254 -20.70 11.60 20.75
CA ARG A 254 -19.39 11.25 21.36
C ARG A 254 -19.10 12.05 22.63
N GLN A 255 -19.66 13.25 22.76
CA GLN A 255 -19.52 14.10 23.95
C GLN A 255 -20.46 13.70 25.10
N ARG A 256 -21.32 12.70 24.92
CA ARG A 256 -22.34 12.29 25.90
C ARG A 256 -22.24 10.79 26.18
N PRO A 257 -22.77 10.30 27.32
CA PRO A 257 -22.84 8.88 27.59
C PRO A 257 -23.56 8.15 26.45
N TYR A 258 -22.91 7.12 25.92
CA TYR A 258 -23.32 6.40 24.71
C TYR A 258 -24.77 5.91 24.82
N ARG A 259 -25.65 6.42 23.94
CA ARG A 259 -27.00 5.88 23.73
C ARG A 259 -27.19 5.65 22.23
N ILE A 260 -27.51 4.41 21.87
CA ILE A 260 -27.94 4.07 20.51
C ILE A 260 -29.38 4.56 20.37
N THR A 261 -29.60 5.53 19.49
CA THR A 261 -30.94 5.96 19.11
C THR A 261 -31.44 5.06 17.98
N PRO A 262 -32.56 4.34 18.15
CA PRO A 262 -33.20 3.68 17.02
C PRO A 262 -33.67 4.75 16.04
N GLY A 263 -33.38 4.55 14.76
CA GLY A 263 -33.81 5.45 13.69
C GLY A 263 -33.63 4.81 12.33
N ASP A 264 -34.63 5.02 11.47
CA ASP A 264 -34.70 4.36 10.16
C ASP A 264 -33.98 5.17 9.07
N SER A 265 -33.61 6.42 9.32
CA SER A 265 -32.89 7.24 8.36
C SER A 265 -31.48 6.67 8.10
N ILE A 266 -31.03 6.68 6.84
CA ILE A 266 -29.68 6.23 6.47
C ILE A 266 -28.59 6.95 7.26
N SER A 267 -28.75 8.26 7.49
CA SER A 267 -27.85 9.08 8.31
C SER A 267 -27.73 8.53 9.74
N THR A 268 -28.85 8.24 10.40
CA THR A 268 -28.86 7.66 11.75
C THR A 268 -28.26 6.26 11.77
N GLN A 269 -28.55 5.44 10.75
CA GLN A 269 -27.99 4.09 10.64
C GLN A 269 -26.46 4.10 10.48
N VAL A 270 -25.94 4.95 9.60
CA VAL A 270 -24.51 5.13 9.36
C VAL A 270 -23.83 5.70 10.60
N SER A 271 -24.41 6.74 11.22
CA SER A 271 -23.91 7.33 12.47
C SER A 271 -23.79 6.28 13.58
N ASN A 272 -24.86 5.49 13.82
CA ASN A 272 -24.85 4.41 14.80
C ASN A 272 -23.75 3.37 14.54
N HIS A 273 -23.55 3.01 13.27
CA HIS A 273 -22.50 2.06 12.90
C HIS A 273 -21.10 2.62 13.16
N LEU A 274 -20.84 3.85 12.71
CA LEU A 274 -19.53 4.48 12.82
C LEU A 274 -19.14 4.79 14.27
N LEU A 275 -20.13 5.06 15.12
CA LEU A 275 -19.93 5.21 16.55
C LEU A 275 -19.47 3.91 17.24
N GLY A 276 -19.64 2.74 16.61
CA GLY A 276 -19.07 1.48 17.07
C GLY A 276 -17.53 1.44 17.00
N PHE A 277 -16.91 2.24 16.13
CA PHE A 277 -15.46 2.38 16.07
C PHE A 277 -15.00 3.46 17.05
N TYR A 278 -14.75 3.05 18.28
CA TYR A 278 -14.44 3.99 19.36
C TYR A 278 -13.16 4.80 19.10
N ARG A 279 -12.14 4.24 18.43
CA ARG A 279 -10.89 4.96 18.10
C ARG A 279 -10.95 5.83 16.85
N LEU A 280 -12.06 5.84 16.11
CA LEU A 280 -12.15 6.54 14.84
C LEU A 280 -12.01 8.06 15.05
N THR A 281 -10.96 8.68 14.52
CA THR A 281 -10.71 10.14 14.64
C THR A 281 -10.84 10.86 13.31
N THR A 282 -10.67 10.15 12.19
CA THR A 282 -10.76 10.71 10.85
C THR A 282 -11.76 9.92 10.04
N ILE A 283 -12.73 10.61 9.43
CA ILE A 283 -13.69 9.97 8.54
C ILE A 283 -13.85 10.74 7.24
N SER A 284 -13.98 10.05 6.12
CA SER A 284 -14.40 10.63 4.85
C SER A 284 -15.65 9.91 4.38
N LEU A 285 -16.77 10.63 4.34
CA LEU A 285 -18.03 10.16 3.77
C LEU A 285 -18.18 10.83 2.39
N GLY A 286 -17.62 10.21 1.35
CA GLY A 286 -17.45 10.85 0.04
C GLY A 286 -16.16 11.66 -0.10
N THR A 287 -16.24 12.89 -0.58
CA THR A 287 -15.06 13.70 -0.98
C THR A 287 -14.47 14.54 0.14
N LYS A 288 -15.24 14.81 1.20
CA LYS A 288 -14.79 15.61 2.35
C LYS A 288 -14.25 14.72 3.45
N VAL A 289 -13.14 15.15 4.04
CA VAL A 289 -12.55 14.54 5.23
C VAL A 289 -12.98 15.37 6.45
N TYR A 290 -13.42 14.68 7.50
CA TYR A 290 -13.89 15.22 8.76
C TYR A 290 -13.03 14.68 9.90
N SER A 291 -12.69 15.55 10.84
CA SER A 291 -12.08 15.18 12.11
C SER A 291 -13.16 15.03 13.18
N LEU A 292 -13.15 13.90 13.87
CA LEU A 292 -14.04 13.59 14.99
C LEU A 292 -13.31 13.85 16.31
N PRO A 293 -14.02 14.30 17.36
CA PRO A 293 -13.44 14.40 18.69
C PRO A 293 -12.97 13.02 19.17
N SER A 294 -11.77 12.98 19.76
CA SER A 294 -11.25 11.82 20.46
C SER A 294 -12.11 11.55 21.70
N PRO A 295 -12.51 10.30 21.95
CA PRO A 295 -13.20 9.98 23.20
C PRO A 295 -12.25 9.91 24.40
N PHE A 296 -10.93 10.06 24.19
CA PHE A 296 -9.90 9.94 25.22
C PHE A 296 -9.24 11.27 25.60
N ASP A 297 -9.69 12.39 25.03
CA ASP A 297 -9.17 13.71 25.39
C ASP A 297 -9.89 14.20 26.66
N GLU A 298 -9.38 13.76 27.83
CA GLU A 298 -9.54 14.42 29.14
C GLU A 298 -8.17 14.88 29.67
#